data_AF-A0A2I1HHD0-F1
#
_entry.id   AF-A0A2I1HHD0-F1
#
_cell.length_a   1.000
_cell.length_b   1.000
_cell.length_c   1.000
_cell.angle_alpha   90.00
_cell.angle_beta   90.00
_cell.angle_gamma   90.00
#
_symmetry.space_group_name_H-M   'P 1'
#
loop_
_entity.id
_entity.type
_entity.pdbx_description
1 polymer ?
#
loop_
_entity_poly.entity_id
_entity_poly.type
_entity_poly.pdbx_seq_one_letter_code
_entity_poly.pdbx_strand_id
1 'polypeptide(L)'
;MSEVTISGTTINLWLLFRGIVIFRVTIGTDNRISELKKVIKKAREPEFDNFAPDRLKLLKLKNPVDDEHISDVQNLTLQGNEDENDDVSLMKDMRKIATYWPENQAPSEDLIHVIVEAPDLSEQPTADLESALQNLDGKVDLMRTELGNVYEISARLEIAKISGAHYSSKFEISDLNGLVRLSLPWKKFSNENPKYDSQISIQAYRADKLANHIYIKNMRKKLEDSISYIRSLPKINNFIKNLNTLADNAAAALDAWKAYEKKSTGSSQNRLFLANTEFLGVMLITSYIMDPKIAIENDHAPFNKVLELDVRGRPTSYDMKNVSIEIGEIKLTTKNLHHGYRQLLIRLASLGFVIEALNSKDGKVDDYRCELVGILYVPKVPSIVIPNEWEDGIKFPERTKHTIRIVAVGDKP
;
A
#
# COMPACT_ATOMS: atom_id res chain seq x y z
N MET A 1 22.42 -33.99 -36.13
CA MET A 1 23.59 -33.09 -36.14
C MET A 1 24.72 -33.80 -36.82
N SER A 2 25.25 -33.25 -37.92
CA SER A 2 26.35 -33.83 -38.68
C SER A 2 27.62 -33.79 -37.82
N GLU A 3 28.26 -34.93 -37.58
CA GLU A 3 29.57 -34.95 -36.93
C GLU A 3 30.58 -34.25 -37.83
N VAL A 4 31.27 -33.24 -37.29
CA VAL A 4 32.36 -32.56 -38.00
C VAL A 4 33.44 -33.60 -38.28
N THR A 5 33.66 -33.94 -39.54
CA THR A 5 34.69 -34.88 -39.94
C THR A 5 36.06 -34.22 -39.84
N ILE A 6 36.98 -34.82 -39.07
CA ILE A 6 38.37 -34.37 -38.97
C ILE A 6 39.04 -34.57 -40.34
N SER A 7 39.63 -33.52 -40.88
CA SER A 7 40.33 -33.54 -42.18
C SER A 7 41.73 -32.96 -42.03
N GLY A 8 42.73 -33.61 -42.62
CA GLY A 8 44.14 -33.23 -42.49
C GLY A 8 44.77 -33.73 -41.18
N THR A 9 45.84 -33.08 -40.76
CA THR A 9 46.57 -33.41 -39.52
C THR A 9 45.77 -32.98 -38.31
N THR A 10 45.63 -33.86 -37.32
CA THR A 10 44.92 -33.53 -36.08
C THR A 10 45.73 -32.58 -35.21
N ILE A 11 45.10 -31.50 -34.73
CA ILE A 11 45.66 -30.57 -33.75
C ILE A 11 44.77 -30.46 -32.52
N ASN A 12 45.38 -30.08 -31.40
CA ASN A 12 44.68 -29.77 -30.17
C ASN A 12 44.82 -28.28 -29.88
N LEU A 13 43.70 -27.63 -29.59
CA LEU A 13 43.66 -26.22 -29.25
C LEU A 13 43.08 -26.07 -27.85
N TRP A 14 43.76 -25.30 -27.02
CA TRP A 14 43.23 -24.80 -25.75
C TRP A 14 42.62 -23.42 -25.97
N LEU A 15 41.40 -23.25 -25.48
CA LEU A 15 40.58 -22.06 -25.68
C LEU A 15 40.20 -21.44 -24.34
N LEU A 16 40.19 -20.10 -24.31
CA LEU A 16 39.74 -19.30 -23.18
C LEU A 16 38.38 -18.67 -23.49
N PHE A 17 37.41 -18.86 -22.60
CA PHE A 17 36.09 -18.23 -22.66
C PHE A 17 35.82 -17.41 -21.39
N ARG A 18 35.25 -16.21 -21.56
CA ARG A 18 34.92 -15.27 -20.46
C ARG A 18 36.10 -14.95 -19.52
N GLY A 19 37.33 -15.04 -20.01
CA GLY A 19 38.54 -14.75 -19.24
C GLY A 19 38.84 -15.72 -18.09
N ILE A 20 38.07 -16.80 -17.90
CA ILE A 20 38.20 -17.69 -16.71
C ILE A 20 38.09 -19.17 -17.09
N VAL A 21 37.41 -19.53 -18.18
CA VAL A 21 37.14 -20.93 -18.53
C VAL A 21 38.10 -21.41 -19.62
N ILE A 22 38.94 -22.39 -19.30
CA ILE A 22 39.83 -23.05 -20.25
C ILE A 22 39.25 -24.42 -20.63
N PHE A 23 39.22 -24.72 -21.93
CA PHE A 23 38.83 -26.04 -22.42
C PHE A 23 39.58 -26.42 -23.70
N ARG A 24 39.69 -27.73 -23.94
CA ARG A 24 40.40 -28.30 -25.09
C ARG A 24 39.42 -28.75 -26.16
N VAL A 25 39.75 -28.49 -27.42
CA VAL A 25 39.08 -29.09 -28.58
C VAL A 25 40.10 -29.74 -29.51
N THR A 26 39.65 -30.76 -30.24
CA THR A 26 40.46 -31.47 -31.24
C THR A 26 39.83 -31.27 -32.60
N ILE A 27 40.64 -30.92 -33.60
CA ILE A 27 40.19 -30.64 -34.97
C ILE A 27 41.32 -30.85 -35.98
N GLY A 28 41.01 -31.05 -37.26
CA GLY A 28 42.00 -31.24 -38.31
C GLY A 28 42.45 -29.93 -38.96
N THR A 29 43.71 -29.85 -39.40
CA THR A 29 44.30 -28.66 -40.03
C THR A 29 43.60 -28.24 -41.34
N ASP A 30 43.00 -29.18 -42.07
CA ASP A 30 42.26 -28.89 -43.30
C ASP A 30 40.83 -28.45 -43.06
N ASN A 31 40.31 -28.57 -41.83
CA ASN A 31 39.00 -28.04 -41.49
C ASN A 31 38.99 -26.50 -41.51
N ARG A 32 37.82 -25.92 -41.79
CA ARG A 32 37.60 -24.47 -41.78
C ARG A 32 37.26 -23.95 -40.37
N ILE A 33 37.48 -22.66 -40.14
CA ILE A 33 37.11 -22.01 -38.87
C ILE A 33 35.61 -22.11 -38.56
N SER A 34 34.74 -22.11 -39.59
CA SER A 34 33.31 -22.36 -39.40
C SER A 34 33.00 -23.71 -38.77
N GLU A 35 33.81 -24.74 -39.06
CA GLU A 35 33.66 -26.07 -38.45
C GLU A 35 34.22 -26.09 -37.02
N LEU A 36 35.30 -25.34 -36.74
CA LEU A 36 35.81 -25.15 -35.38
C LEU A 36 34.75 -24.52 -34.46
N LYS A 37 34.02 -23.51 -34.93
CA LYS A 37 32.91 -22.90 -34.18
C LYS A 37 31.82 -23.91 -33.79
N LYS A 38 31.50 -24.87 -34.67
CA LYS A 38 30.55 -25.96 -34.36
C LYS A 38 31.09 -26.92 -33.31
N VAL A 39 32.37 -27.28 -33.39
CA VAL A 39 33.03 -28.14 -32.39
C VAL A 39 33.04 -27.46 -31.02
N ILE A 40 33.35 -26.15 -30.97
CA ILE A 40 33.32 -25.36 -29.73
C ILE A 40 31.91 -25.32 -29.14
N LYS A 41 30.88 -25.06 -29.97
CA LYS A 41 29.48 -25.07 -29.52
C LYS A 41 29.09 -26.40 -28.89
N LYS A 42 29.41 -27.52 -29.56
CA LYS A 42 29.15 -28.87 -29.03
C LYS A 42 29.91 -29.17 -27.74
N ALA A 43 31.15 -28.69 -27.62
CA ALA A 43 31.98 -28.88 -26.43
C ALA A 43 31.50 -28.09 -25.19
N ARG A 44 30.62 -27.10 -25.38
CA ARG A 44 30.10 -26.21 -24.33
C ARG A 44 28.57 -26.24 -24.23
N GLU A 45 27.92 -27.33 -24.65
CA GLU A 45 26.49 -27.51 -24.39
C GLU A 45 26.22 -27.56 -22.87
N PRO A 46 25.20 -26.87 -22.34
CA PRO A 46 24.18 -26.09 -23.05
C PRO A 46 24.49 -24.58 -23.20
N GLU A 47 25.65 -24.11 -22.75
CA GLU A 47 25.97 -22.67 -22.64
C GLU A 47 25.89 -21.92 -23.98
N PHE A 48 26.17 -22.60 -25.10
CA PHE A 48 26.17 -22.03 -26.44
C PHE A 48 24.91 -22.38 -27.26
N ASP A 49 23.87 -22.96 -26.66
CA ASP A 49 22.68 -23.43 -27.39
C ASP A 49 21.88 -22.29 -28.02
N ASN A 50 21.85 -21.13 -27.37
CA ASN A 50 20.93 -20.02 -27.66
C ASN A 50 21.28 -19.16 -28.89
N PHE A 51 22.35 -19.46 -29.63
CA PHE A 51 22.75 -18.69 -30.81
C PHE A 51 23.43 -19.58 -31.88
N ALA A 52 23.36 -19.19 -33.15
CA ALA A 52 23.97 -19.96 -34.23
C ALA A 52 25.52 -19.93 -34.17
N PRO A 53 26.24 -20.99 -34.60
CA PRO A 53 27.70 -21.10 -34.44
C PRO A 53 28.49 -19.95 -35.07
N ASP A 54 28.01 -19.38 -36.17
CA ASP A 54 28.61 -18.25 -36.90
C ASP A 54 28.69 -16.97 -36.05
N ARG A 55 27.84 -16.83 -35.03
CA ARG A 55 27.87 -15.71 -34.09
C ARG A 55 29.03 -15.77 -33.08
N LEU A 56 29.77 -16.89 -32.97
CA LEU A 56 31.01 -16.92 -32.20
C LEU A 56 32.09 -16.12 -32.91
N LYS A 57 32.82 -15.30 -32.17
CA LYS A 57 34.03 -14.63 -32.65
C LYS A 57 35.24 -15.29 -32.00
N LEU A 58 36.22 -15.67 -32.82
CA LEU A 58 37.42 -16.42 -32.39
C LEU A 58 38.65 -15.57 -32.67
N LEU A 59 39.46 -15.35 -31.63
CA LEU A 59 40.67 -14.55 -31.70
C LEU A 59 41.88 -15.45 -31.44
N LYS A 60 42.80 -15.54 -32.40
CA LYS A 60 44.07 -16.25 -32.23
C LYS A 60 45.05 -15.36 -31.46
N LEU A 61 45.63 -15.89 -30.38
CA LEU A 61 46.74 -15.22 -29.69
C LEU A 61 48.02 -15.28 -30.54
N LYS A 62 48.72 -14.14 -30.64
CA LYS A 62 50.06 -14.08 -31.25
C LYS A 62 51.12 -14.65 -30.30
N ASN A 63 50.95 -14.42 -29.01
CA ASN A 63 51.77 -14.98 -27.92
C ASN A 63 50.89 -15.87 -27.02
N PRO A 64 50.91 -17.20 -27.21
CA PRO A 64 50.20 -18.15 -26.33
C PRO A 64 50.71 -18.08 -24.89
N VAL A 65 49.82 -18.25 -23.92
CA VAL A 65 50.12 -18.19 -22.48
C VAL A 65 49.62 -19.43 -21.77
N ASP A 66 50.21 -19.82 -20.64
CA ASP A 66 49.69 -20.93 -19.81
C ASP A 66 48.52 -20.48 -18.90
N ASP A 67 48.04 -21.39 -18.06
CA ASP A 67 46.92 -21.15 -17.13
C ASP A 67 47.29 -20.25 -15.94
N GLU A 68 48.57 -20.11 -15.59
CA GLU A 68 49.04 -19.18 -14.55
C GLU A 68 49.02 -17.72 -15.04
N HIS A 69 49.06 -17.49 -16.36
CA HIS A 69 49.16 -16.17 -16.99
C HIS A 69 47.88 -15.69 -17.71
N ILE A 70 46.71 -16.26 -17.37
CA ILE A 70 45.41 -15.86 -17.97
C ILE A 70 45.12 -14.37 -17.81
N SER A 71 45.57 -13.75 -16.71
CA SER A 71 45.38 -12.33 -16.43
C SER A 71 45.89 -11.42 -17.54
N ASP A 72 46.88 -11.88 -18.29
CA ASP A 72 47.59 -11.12 -19.31
C ASP A 72 46.77 -11.07 -20.62
N VAL A 73 45.86 -12.03 -20.81
CA VAL A 73 45.10 -12.20 -22.06
C VAL A 73 43.58 -12.06 -21.89
N GLN A 74 43.05 -12.11 -20.66
CA GLN A 74 41.60 -12.14 -20.40
C GLN A 74 40.81 -10.91 -20.90
N ASN A 75 41.48 -9.76 -21.06
CA ASN A 75 40.87 -8.50 -21.50
C ASN A 75 41.18 -8.15 -22.96
N LEU A 76 41.86 -9.03 -23.70
CA LEU A 76 42.19 -8.79 -25.10
C LEU A 76 40.94 -8.90 -25.95
N THR A 77 40.60 -7.80 -26.63
CA THR A 77 39.47 -7.68 -27.55
C THR A 77 39.91 -6.89 -28.78
N LEU A 78 39.23 -7.09 -29.91
CA LEU A 78 39.43 -6.25 -31.10
C LEU A 78 38.47 -5.06 -31.05
N GLN A 79 38.99 -3.84 -31.21
CA GLN A 79 38.16 -2.62 -31.23
C GLN A 79 37.54 -2.43 -32.63
N GLY A 80 36.22 -2.20 -32.69
CA GLY A 80 35.53 -1.87 -33.93
C GLY A 80 35.63 -2.95 -35.03
N ASN A 81 36.03 -2.53 -36.24
CA ASN A 81 36.15 -3.39 -37.44
C ASN A 81 37.59 -3.87 -37.67
N GLU A 82 38.45 -3.84 -36.65
CA GLU A 82 39.83 -4.31 -36.77
C GLU A 82 39.89 -5.83 -36.90
N ASP A 83 40.71 -6.31 -37.83
CA ASP A 83 40.93 -7.75 -38.01
C ASP A 83 42.08 -8.27 -37.12
N GLU A 84 43.00 -7.42 -36.65
CA GLU A 84 44.14 -7.79 -35.80
C GLU A 84 44.60 -6.60 -34.95
N ASN A 85 45.18 -6.85 -33.77
CA ASN A 85 45.95 -5.87 -32.99
C ASN A 85 47.34 -6.48 -32.63
N ASP A 86 48.09 -5.86 -31.71
CA ASP A 86 49.44 -6.32 -31.34
C ASP A 86 49.44 -7.72 -30.69
N ASP A 87 48.32 -8.17 -30.11
CA ASP A 87 48.25 -9.39 -29.29
C ASP A 87 47.38 -10.49 -29.91
N VAL A 88 46.36 -10.13 -30.70
CA VAL A 88 45.36 -11.06 -31.27
C VAL A 88 45.04 -10.83 -32.74
N SER A 89 44.68 -11.91 -33.43
CA SER A 89 44.20 -11.89 -34.83
C SER A 89 42.84 -12.56 -34.97
N LEU A 90 41.89 -11.93 -35.65
CA LEU A 90 40.56 -12.45 -35.93
C LEU A 90 40.63 -13.67 -36.85
N MET A 91 40.04 -14.78 -36.40
CA MET A 91 39.97 -16.00 -37.19
C MET A 91 38.78 -15.97 -38.15
N LYS A 92 39.03 -15.76 -39.44
CA LYS A 92 38.02 -15.69 -40.51
C LYS A 92 37.45 -17.07 -40.88
N ASP A 93 36.13 -17.16 -40.97
CA ASP A 93 35.35 -18.40 -41.13
C ASP A 93 35.73 -19.27 -42.34
N MET A 94 36.04 -18.64 -43.48
CA MET A 94 36.39 -19.34 -44.72
C MET A 94 37.81 -19.92 -44.73
N ARG A 95 38.68 -19.48 -43.81
CA ARG A 95 40.07 -19.91 -43.77
C ARG A 95 40.19 -21.31 -43.16
N LYS A 96 41.19 -22.06 -43.61
CA LYS A 96 41.56 -23.34 -42.99
C LYS A 96 42.29 -23.08 -41.68
N ILE A 97 42.26 -24.06 -40.79
CA ILE A 97 43.02 -24.02 -39.54
C ILE A 97 44.53 -23.93 -39.83
N ALA A 98 45.00 -24.62 -40.88
CA ALA A 98 46.37 -24.54 -41.38
C ALA A 98 46.85 -23.10 -41.71
N THR A 99 45.95 -22.15 -41.97
CA THR A 99 46.31 -20.75 -42.20
C THR A 99 46.85 -20.07 -40.94
N TYR A 100 46.42 -20.52 -39.75
CA TYR A 100 46.82 -19.96 -38.47
C TYR A 100 47.93 -20.78 -37.80
N TRP A 101 48.01 -22.08 -38.12
CA TRP A 101 49.04 -23.03 -37.70
C TRP A 101 49.51 -23.86 -38.91
N PRO A 102 50.49 -23.38 -39.68
CA PRO A 102 51.03 -24.13 -40.82
C PRO A 102 51.74 -25.41 -40.34
N GLU A 103 51.97 -26.39 -41.24
CA GLU A 103 52.45 -27.75 -40.89
C GLU A 103 53.76 -27.80 -40.07
N ASN A 104 54.58 -26.74 -40.11
CA ASN A 104 55.84 -26.64 -39.36
C ASN A 104 55.72 -25.86 -38.04
N GLN A 105 54.51 -25.43 -37.67
CA GLN A 105 54.21 -24.65 -36.46
C GLN A 105 52.98 -25.25 -35.78
N ALA A 106 53.19 -26.40 -35.14
CA ALA A 106 52.18 -26.97 -34.26
C ALA A 106 51.91 -26.00 -33.09
N PRO A 107 50.66 -25.87 -32.64
CA PRO A 107 50.36 -25.18 -31.39
C PRO A 107 51.16 -25.82 -30.26
N SER A 108 51.79 -25.00 -29.41
CA SER A 108 52.55 -25.49 -28.27
C SER A 108 51.66 -26.30 -27.33
N GLU A 109 52.19 -27.34 -26.72
CA GLU A 109 51.45 -28.10 -25.72
C GLU A 109 51.19 -27.22 -24.49
N ASP A 110 50.01 -27.39 -23.89
CA ASP A 110 49.58 -26.77 -22.62
C ASP A 110 49.53 -25.22 -22.55
N LEU A 111 49.59 -24.53 -23.70
CA LEU A 111 49.32 -23.08 -23.78
C LEU A 111 47.93 -22.79 -24.34
N ILE A 112 47.33 -21.66 -23.96
CA ILE A 112 46.08 -21.11 -24.49
C ILE A 112 46.35 -20.47 -25.84
N HIS A 113 45.57 -20.84 -26.84
CA HIS A 113 45.79 -20.47 -28.23
C HIS A 113 44.74 -19.50 -28.79
N VAL A 114 43.50 -19.60 -28.30
CA VAL A 114 42.34 -18.91 -28.87
C VAL A 114 41.45 -18.34 -27.76
N ILE A 115 41.04 -17.08 -27.91
CA ILE A 115 39.98 -16.46 -27.10
C ILE A 115 38.65 -16.59 -27.84
N VAL A 116 37.61 -17.03 -27.12
CA VAL A 116 36.25 -17.21 -27.62
C VAL A 116 35.36 -16.08 -27.10
N GLU A 117 34.80 -15.29 -28.00
CA GLU A 117 33.81 -14.24 -27.71
C GLU A 117 32.42 -14.70 -28.17
N ALA A 118 31.45 -14.68 -27.26
CA ALA A 118 30.04 -14.95 -27.55
C ALA A 118 29.27 -13.62 -27.70
N PRO A 119 28.18 -13.57 -28.50
CA PRO A 119 27.41 -12.34 -28.64
C PRO A 119 26.74 -11.95 -27.32
N ASP A 120 26.76 -10.66 -26.98
CA ASP A 120 25.99 -10.14 -25.85
C ASP A 120 24.50 -10.36 -26.11
N LEU A 121 23.82 -11.03 -25.17
CA LEU A 121 22.39 -11.32 -25.24
C LEU A 121 21.52 -10.09 -24.91
N SER A 122 22.06 -8.88 -24.98
CA SER A 122 21.41 -7.62 -24.58
C SER A 122 20.45 -7.02 -25.62
N GLU A 123 20.30 -7.63 -26.80
CA GLU A 123 19.40 -7.17 -27.87
C GLU A 123 18.02 -7.88 -27.86
N GLN A 124 17.35 -7.99 -26.70
CA GLN A 124 15.90 -8.24 -26.69
C GLN A 124 15.12 -6.92 -26.55
N PRO A 125 14.00 -6.71 -27.27
CA PRO A 125 13.30 -5.42 -27.28
C PRO A 125 12.73 -5.12 -25.88
N THR A 126 13.18 -4.02 -25.29
CA THR A 126 12.72 -3.50 -23.98
C THR A 126 11.19 -3.32 -23.89
N ALA A 127 10.51 -3.16 -25.03
CA ALA A 127 9.05 -3.02 -25.12
C ALA A 127 8.27 -4.27 -24.65
N ASP A 128 8.77 -5.47 -24.92
CA ASP A 128 8.10 -6.71 -24.50
C ASP A 128 8.24 -6.94 -22.98
N LEU A 129 9.36 -6.50 -22.41
CA LEU A 129 9.60 -6.57 -20.98
C LEU A 129 8.74 -5.55 -20.21
N GLU A 130 8.63 -4.32 -20.71
CA GLU A 130 7.76 -3.29 -20.10
C GLU A 130 6.28 -3.70 -20.14
N SER A 131 5.83 -4.26 -21.27
CA SER A 131 4.47 -4.81 -21.41
C SER A 131 4.22 -5.98 -20.43
N ALA A 132 5.18 -6.90 -20.30
CA ALA A 132 5.09 -8.01 -19.35
C ALA A 132 5.07 -7.52 -17.88
N LEU A 133 5.87 -6.51 -17.53
CA LEU A 133 5.88 -5.89 -16.21
C LEU A 133 4.54 -5.20 -15.90
N GLN A 134 4.00 -4.42 -16.84
CA GLN A 134 2.67 -3.81 -16.67
C GLN A 134 1.56 -4.85 -16.55
N ASN A 135 1.63 -5.95 -17.30
CA ASN A 135 0.68 -7.05 -17.17
C ASN A 135 0.78 -7.73 -15.80
N LEU A 136 2.00 -7.90 -15.29
CA LEU A 136 2.24 -8.48 -13.98
C LEU A 136 1.73 -7.56 -12.87
N ASP A 137 1.97 -6.26 -12.95
CA ASP A 137 1.41 -5.27 -12.02
C ASP A 137 -0.13 -5.32 -12.03
N GLY A 138 -0.76 -5.36 -13.21
CA GLY A 138 -2.21 -5.50 -13.32
C GLY A 138 -2.74 -6.80 -12.69
N LYS A 139 -2.04 -7.92 -12.86
CA LYS A 139 -2.40 -9.19 -12.19
C LYS A 139 -2.18 -9.14 -10.69
N VAL A 140 -1.12 -8.48 -10.22
CA VAL A 140 -0.86 -8.29 -8.78
C VAL A 140 -1.94 -7.43 -8.14
N ASP A 141 -2.39 -6.36 -8.80
CA ASP A 141 -3.49 -5.51 -8.34
C ASP A 141 -4.84 -6.25 -8.35
N LEU A 142 -5.08 -7.10 -9.36
CA LEU A 142 -6.25 -7.97 -9.40
C LEU A 142 -6.23 -8.98 -8.24
N MET A 143 -5.11 -9.68 -8.03
CA MET A 143 -4.94 -10.60 -6.90
C MET A 143 -5.12 -9.89 -5.56
N ARG A 144 -4.56 -8.68 -5.41
CA ARG A 144 -4.74 -7.84 -4.22
C ARG A 144 -6.21 -7.53 -3.99
N THR A 145 -6.95 -7.20 -5.03
CA THR A 145 -8.41 -6.96 -4.97
C THR A 145 -9.17 -8.22 -4.58
N GLU A 146 -8.92 -9.34 -5.26
CA GLU A 146 -9.59 -10.63 -4.99
C GLU A 146 -9.31 -11.14 -3.58
N LEU A 147 -8.04 -11.14 -3.14
CA LEU A 147 -7.66 -11.50 -1.76
C LEU A 147 -8.30 -10.56 -0.73
N GLY A 148 -8.38 -9.26 -1.05
CA GLY A 148 -9.08 -8.28 -0.23
C GLY A 148 -10.57 -8.62 -0.06
N ASN A 149 -11.23 -9.06 -1.14
CA ASN A 149 -12.63 -9.49 -1.13
C ASN A 149 -12.82 -10.81 -0.35
N VAL A 150 -11.91 -11.77 -0.50
CA VAL A 150 -11.94 -13.04 0.24
C VAL A 150 -11.73 -12.81 1.74
N TYR A 151 -10.77 -11.96 2.11
CA TYR A 151 -10.58 -11.53 3.50
C TYR A 151 -11.83 -10.84 4.03
N GLU A 152 -12.46 -10.02 3.20
CA GLU A 152 -13.70 -9.34 3.54
C GLU A 152 -14.85 -10.31 3.81
N ILE A 153 -15.09 -11.28 2.93
CA ILE A 153 -16.10 -12.32 3.13
C ILE A 153 -15.81 -13.13 4.41
N SER A 154 -14.53 -13.46 4.65
CA SER A 154 -14.12 -14.24 5.82
C SER A 154 -14.31 -13.46 7.12
N ALA A 155 -13.91 -12.19 7.16
CA ALA A 155 -14.11 -11.33 8.32
C ALA A 155 -15.60 -11.01 8.55
N ARG A 156 -16.38 -10.79 7.49
CA ARG A 156 -17.86 -10.67 7.55
C ARG A 156 -18.48 -11.91 8.20
N LEU A 157 -18.02 -13.11 7.81
CA LEU A 157 -18.49 -14.37 8.37
C LEU A 157 -18.17 -14.50 9.86
N GLU A 158 -16.95 -14.14 10.28
CA GLU A 158 -16.55 -14.19 11.70
C GLU A 158 -17.28 -13.16 12.56
N ILE A 159 -17.48 -11.93 12.05
CA ILE A 159 -18.22 -10.88 12.77
C ILE A 159 -19.71 -11.24 12.88
N ALA A 160 -20.32 -11.77 11.82
CA ALA A 160 -21.72 -12.18 11.83
C ALA A 160 -22.01 -13.28 12.87
N LYS A 161 -21.03 -14.14 13.18
CA LYS A 161 -21.12 -15.15 14.24
C LYS A 161 -21.17 -14.53 15.65
N ILE A 162 -20.65 -13.32 15.83
CA ILE A 162 -20.50 -12.66 17.14
C ILE A 162 -21.61 -11.62 17.37
N SER A 163 -21.99 -10.84 16.35
CA SER A 163 -22.79 -9.62 16.52
C SER A 163 -24.25 -9.71 16.05
N GLY A 164 -24.66 -10.80 15.40
CA GLY A 164 -25.99 -10.90 14.78
C GLY A 164 -26.13 -10.06 13.50
N ALA A 165 -27.00 -10.48 12.59
CA ALA A 165 -27.14 -9.90 11.26
C ALA A 165 -28.26 -8.83 11.22
N HIS A 166 -27.90 -7.55 11.14
CA HIS A 166 -28.86 -6.48 10.83
C HIS A 166 -28.48 -5.81 9.51
N TYR A 167 -29.23 -6.13 8.45
CA TYR A 167 -29.04 -5.58 7.11
C TYR A 167 -30.04 -4.45 6.83
N SER A 168 -29.58 -3.35 6.22
CA SER A 168 -30.43 -2.53 5.35
C SER A 168 -29.71 -2.33 4.01
N SER A 169 -30.44 -2.53 2.91
CA SER A 169 -29.97 -2.71 1.54
C SER A 169 -29.28 -1.50 0.88
N LYS A 170 -28.91 -0.46 1.65
CA LYS A 170 -28.19 0.73 1.13
C LYS A 170 -26.97 1.15 1.96
N PHE A 171 -26.70 0.46 3.07
CA PHE A 171 -25.55 0.74 3.93
C PHE A 171 -25.03 -0.57 4.53
N GLU A 172 -23.83 -1.00 4.12
CA GLU A 172 -23.10 -2.06 4.81
C GLU A 172 -22.38 -1.46 6.02
N ILE A 173 -23.11 -1.28 7.11
CA ILE A 173 -22.52 -1.04 8.44
C ILE A 173 -22.19 -2.43 8.99
N SER A 174 -20.94 -2.87 8.83
CA SER A 174 -20.45 -3.99 9.61
C SER A 174 -20.36 -3.55 11.06
N ASP A 175 -20.95 -4.33 11.96
CA ASP A 175 -20.99 -4.08 13.40
C ASP A 175 -19.61 -4.31 14.05
N LEU A 176 -18.61 -3.57 13.56
CA LEU A 176 -17.28 -3.46 14.13
C LEU A 176 -17.39 -2.38 15.21
N ASN A 177 -17.57 -2.83 16.44
CA ASN A 177 -18.11 -2.02 17.52
C ASN A 177 -17.30 -0.77 17.90
N GLY A 178 -16.06 -0.58 17.46
CA GLY A 178 -15.26 0.59 17.83
C GLY A 178 -15.31 1.77 16.85
N LEU A 179 -14.13 2.34 16.57
CA LEU A 179 -13.94 3.50 15.69
C LEU A 179 -14.38 3.28 14.24
N VAL A 180 -14.58 2.02 13.86
CA VAL A 180 -15.06 1.65 12.54
C VAL A 180 -16.46 2.21 12.28
N ARG A 181 -17.34 2.28 13.28
CA ARG A 181 -18.68 2.89 13.12
C ARG A 181 -18.65 4.39 12.84
N LEU A 182 -17.56 5.08 13.21
CA LEU A 182 -17.35 6.50 12.89
C LEU A 182 -16.68 6.73 11.54
N SER A 183 -16.20 5.66 10.90
CA SER A 183 -15.45 5.76 9.66
C SER A 183 -16.38 6.02 8.48
N LEU A 184 -15.86 6.74 7.49
CA LEU A 184 -16.61 7.27 6.34
C LEU A 184 -17.24 6.17 5.44
N PRO A 185 -18.11 6.54 4.46
CA PRO A 185 -18.81 5.58 3.59
C PRO A 185 -17.90 4.65 2.78
N TRP A 186 -18.48 3.57 2.22
CA TRP A 186 -17.79 2.48 1.52
C TRP A 186 -16.70 2.91 0.54
N LYS A 187 -16.91 4.00 -0.21
CA LYS A 187 -15.97 4.46 -1.22
C LYS A 187 -14.73 5.09 -0.59
N LYS A 188 -13.57 4.64 -1.06
CA LYS A 188 -12.25 5.20 -0.76
C LYS A 188 -12.16 6.65 -1.26
N PHE A 189 -11.53 7.53 -0.49
CA PHE A 189 -11.18 8.88 -0.96
C PHE A 189 -9.85 8.87 -1.70
N SER A 190 -9.65 9.86 -2.59
CA SER A 190 -8.45 9.94 -3.43
C SER A 190 -7.13 10.06 -2.66
N ASN A 191 -7.16 10.54 -1.42
CA ASN A 191 -6.00 10.69 -0.54
C ASN A 191 -5.76 9.47 0.38
N GLU A 192 -6.67 8.49 0.39
CA GLU A 192 -6.52 7.28 1.18
C GLU A 192 -5.62 6.29 0.46
N ASN A 193 -4.77 5.61 1.22
CA ASN A 193 -3.89 4.57 0.68
C ASN A 193 -3.93 3.31 1.57
N PRO A 194 -5.09 2.63 1.65
CA PRO A 194 -5.19 1.34 2.32
C PRO A 194 -4.40 0.28 1.55
N LYS A 195 -4.02 -0.79 2.24
CA LYS A 195 -3.26 -1.90 1.63
C LYS A 195 -4.04 -2.63 0.53
N TYR A 196 -5.37 -2.67 0.65
CA TYR A 196 -6.28 -3.25 -0.34
C TYR A 196 -7.49 -2.32 -0.50
N ASP A 197 -8.14 -2.35 -1.66
CA ASP A 197 -9.32 -1.53 -1.95
C ASP A 197 -10.65 -2.17 -1.48
N SER A 198 -10.57 -3.29 -0.76
CA SER A 198 -11.75 -3.91 -0.13
C SER A 198 -12.30 -3.04 1.01
N GLN A 199 -13.59 -3.15 1.30
CA GLN A 199 -14.26 -2.29 2.30
C GLN A 199 -13.60 -2.42 3.66
N ILE A 200 -13.32 -3.64 4.09
CA ILE A 200 -12.72 -3.90 5.40
C ILE A 200 -11.33 -3.28 5.49
N SER A 201 -10.56 -3.32 4.40
CA SER A 201 -9.23 -2.73 4.36
C SER A 201 -9.28 -1.21 4.42
N ILE A 202 -10.24 -0.59 3.74
CA ILE A 202 -10.53 0.85 3.83
C ILE A 202 -10.95 1.21 5.26
N GLN A 203 -11.89 0.48 5.86
CA GLN A 203 -12.38 0.78 7.21
C GLN A 203 -11.31 0.56 8.29
N ALA A 204 -10.49 -0.49 8.17
CA ALA A 204 -9.38 -0.73 9.07
C ALA A 204 -8.30 0.36 8.95
N TYR A 205 -8.00 0.81 7.72
CA TYR A 205 -7.09 1.94 7.49
C TYR A 205 -7.60 3.21 8.18
N ARG A 206 -8.89 3.53 8.03
CA ARG A 206 -9.52 4.70 8.66
C ARG A 206 -9.50 4.61 10.18
N ALA A 207 -9.85 3.44 10.74
CA ALA A 207 -9.83 3.22 12.17
C ALA A 207 -8.41 3.32 12.76
N ASP A 208 -7.39 2.85 12.05
CA ASP A 208 -5.98 3.01 12.45
C ASP A 208 -5.55 4.49 12.44
N LYS A 209 -5.89 5.22 11.38
CA LYS A 209 -5.65 6.68 11.28
C LYS A 209 -6.30 7.43 12.43
N LEU A 210 -7.56 7.12 12.71
CA LEU A 210 -8.32 7.73 13.79
C LEU A 210 -7.79 7.37 15.17
N ALA A 211 -7.42 6.11 15.38
CA ALA A 211 -6.79 5.65 16.62
C ALA A 211 -5.47 6.41 16.87
N ASN A 212 -4.62 6.55 15.84
CA ASN A 212 -3.40 7.33 15.93
C ASN A 212 -3.69 8.80 16.26
N HIS A 213 -4.71 9.38 15.63
CA HIS A 213 -5.11 10.77 15.89
C HIS A 213 -5.60 10.99 17.33
N ILE A 214 -6.34 10.02 17.90
CA ILE A 214 -6.76 10.02 19.31
C ILE A 214 -5.56 10.10 20.27
N TYR A 215 -4.49 9.33 19.98
CA TYR A 215 -3.26 9.37 20.75
C TYR A 215 -2.61 10.76 20.68
N ILE A 216 -2.43 11.28 19.47
CA ILE A 216 -1.74 12.55 19.23
C ILE A 216 -2.48 13.74 19.86
N LYS A 217 -3.81 13.78 19.76
CA LYS A 217 -4.63 14.85 20.36
C LYS A 217 -4.86 14.68 21.86
N ASN A 218 -4.32 13.62 22.47
CA ASN A 218 -4.48 13.28 23.89
C ASN A 218 -5.96 13.24 24.34
N MET A 219 -6.84 12.64 23.52
CA MET A 219 -8.28 12.63 23.80
C MET A 219 -8.62 11.83 25.07
N ARG A 220 -7.73 10.90 25.48
CA ARG A 220 -7.83 10.18 26.75
C ARG A 220 -8.01 11.12 27.93
N LYS A 221 -7.19 12.17 28.00
CA LYS A 221 -7.21 13.13 29.10
C LYS A 221 -8.56 13.85 29.19
N LYS A 222 -9.16 14.19 28.05
CA LYS A 222 -10.49 14.82 27.99
C LYS A 222 -11.60 13.90 28.51
N LEU A 223 -11.53 12.61 28.20
CA LEU A 223 -12.48 11.64 28.76
C LEU A 223 -12.31 11.50 30.28
N GLU A 224 -11.08 11.45 30.78
CA GLU A 224 -10.78 11.39 32.23
C GLU A 224 -11.28 12.64 32.98
N ASP A 225 -11.10 13.83 32.40
CA ASP A 225 -11.58 15.08 32.96
C ASP A 225 -13.12 15.12 32.98
N SER A 226 -13.77 14.63 31.92
CA SER A 226 -15.24 14.52 31.83
C SER A 226 -15.81 13.54 32.87
N ILE A 227 -15.17 12.39 33.07
CA ILE A 227 -15.53 11.41 34.11
C ILE A 227 -15.40 12.04 35.50
N SER A 228 -14.29 12.71 35.77
CA SER A 228 -14.06 13.40 37.05
C SER A 228 -15.12 14.46 37.32
N TYR A 229 -15.47 15.24 36.30
CA TYR A 229 -16.52 16.26 36.41
C TYR A 229 -17.88 15.62 36.72
N ILE A 230 -18.32 14.61 35.96
CA ILE A 230 -19.59 13.91 36.20
C ILE A 230 -19.67 13.36 37.64
N ARG A 231 -18.57 12.78 38.14
CA ARG A 231 -18.50 12.21 39.50
C ARG A 231 -18.55 13.27 40.60
N SER A 232 -18.16 14.50 40.31
CA SER A 232 -18.24 15.62 41.25
C SER A 232 -19.67 16.16 41.42
N LEU A 233 -20.58 15.83 40.48
CA LEU A 233 -21.95 16.36 40.50
C LEU A 233 -22.80 15.67 41.56
N PRO A 234 -23.71 16.41 42.21
CA PRO A 234 -24.62 15.84 43.20
C PRO A 234 -25.65 14.95 42.51
N LYS A 235 -25.91 13.75 43.05
CA LYS A 235 -26.79 12.70 42.44
C LYS A 235 -28.28 12.99 42.63
N ILE A 236 -28.69 14.21 42.32
CA ILE A 236 -30.02 14.78 42.65
C ILE A 236 -31.14 14.33 41.72
N ASN A 237 -30.84 13.94 40.48
CA ASN A 237 -31.84 13.55 39.49
C ASN A 237 -31.43 12.31 38.70
N ASN A 238 -32.40 11.70 38.00
CA ASN A 238 -32.16 10.48 37.22
C ASN A 238 -31.18 10.68 36.07
N PHE A 239 -31.12 11.90 35.50
CA PHE A 239 -30.17 12.22 34.44
C PHE A 239 -28.72 12.12 34.94
N ILE A 240 -28.37 12.78 36.06
CA ILE A 240 -27.03 12.71 36.67
C ILE A 240 -26.70 11.28 37.15
N LYS A 241 -27.68 10.52 37.65
CA LYS A 241 -27.48 9.11 37.99
C LYS A 241 -27.08 8.29 36.76
N ASN A 242 -27.78 8.46 35.64
CA ASN A 242 -27.44 7.80 34.38
C ASN A 242 -26.06 8.22 33.86
N LEU A 243 -25.69 9.50 34.00
CA LEU A 243 -24.36 9.97 33.65
C LEU A 243 -23.26 9.31 34.51
N ASN A 244 -23.51 9.10 35.80
CA ASN A 244 -22.55 8.38 36.65
C ASN A 244 -22.36 6.92 36.19
N THR A 245 -23.44 6.21 35.86
CA THR A 245 -23.34 4.86 35.26
C THR A 245 -22.58 4.88 33.93
N LEU A 246 -22.79 5.90 33.11
CA LEU A 246 -22.04 6.09 31.87
C LEU A 246 -20.55 6.35 32.14
N ALA A 247 -20.22 7.17 33.15
CA ALA A 247 -18.85 7.46 33.57
C ALA A 247 -18.14 6.24 34.15
N ASP A 248 -18.84 5.38 34.89
CA ASP A 248 -18.27 4.13 35.42
C ASP A 248 -17.94 3.14 34.29
N ASN A 249 -18.81 3.03 33.28
CA ASN A 249 -18.52 2.23 32.09
C ASN A 249 -17.31 2.79 31.31
N ALA A 250 -17.20 4.11 31.18
CA ALA A 250 -16.07 4.75 30.51
C ALA A 250 -14.75 4.54 31.28
N ALA A 251 -14.80 4.65 32.61
CA ALA A 251 -13.65 4.38 33.47
C ALA A 251 -13.17 2.92 33.33
N ALA A 252 -14.09 1.95 33.36
CA ALA A 252 -13.76 0.54 33.16
C ALA A 252 -13.10 0.29 31.79
N ALA A 253 -13.60 0.92 30.72
CA ALA A 253 -13.00 0.83 29.39
C ALA A 253 -11.60 1.47 29.32
N LEU A 254 -11.40 2.62 29.97
CA LEU A 254 -10.09 3.26 30.08
C LEU A 254 -9.09 2.41 30.86
N ASP A 255 -9.51 1.78 31.95
CA ASP A 255 -8.66 0.92 32.76
C ASP A 255 -8.27 -0.35 31.99
N ALA A 256 -9.20 -0.94 31.24
CA ALA A 256 -8.91 -2.05 30.34
C ALA A 256 -7.87 -1.67 29.27
N TRP A 257 -8.01 -0.48 28.66
CA TRP A 257 -7.04 0.04 27.70
C TRP A 257 -5.67 0.27 28.32
N LYS A 258 -5.58 0.92 29.49
CA LYS A 258 -4.32 1.13 30.23
C LYS A 258 -3.65 -0.19 30.61
N ALA A 259 -4.44 -1.18 31.03
CA ALA A 259 -3.92 -2.51 31.37
C ALA A 259 -3.37 -3.23 30.14
N TYR A 260 -4.01 -3.08 28.97
CA TYR A 260 -3.52 -3.62 27.70
C TYR A 260 -2.20 -2.95 27.28
N GLU A 261 -2.14 -1.62 27.34
CA GLU A 261 -0.94 -0.86 26.95
C GLU A 261 0.30 -1.23 27.78
N LYS A 262 0.13 -1.51 29.08
CA LYS A 262 1.22 -1.98 29.94
C LYS A 262 1.77 -3.35 29.55
N LYS A 263 0.95 -4.18 28.90
CA LYS A 263 1.30 -5.55 28.49
C LYS A 263 1.79 -5.63 27.05
N SER A 264 1.33 -4.73 26.18
CA SER A 264 1.68 -4.71 24.76
C SER A 264 3.10 -4.23 24.53
N THR A 265 3.77 -4.81 23.53
CA THR A 265 5.13 -4.45 23.12
C THR A 265 5.18 -3.46 21.96
N GLY A 266 4.04 -2.98 21.43
CA GLY A 266 4.03 -2.12 20.24
C GLY A 266 2.82 -1.21 20.06
N SER A 267 3.05 -0.01 19.50
CA SER A 267 2.03 1.01 19.26
C SER A 267 0.93 0.59 18.27
N SER A 268 1.22 -0.32 17.34
CA SER A 268 0.24 -0.87 16.40
C SER A 268 -0.81 -1.74 17.10
N GLN A 269 -0.40 -2.59 18.03
CA GLN A 269 -1.30 -3.44 18.81
C GLN A 269 -2.22 -2.59 19.71
N ASN A 270 -1.68 -1.53 20.32
CA ASN A 270 -2.47 -0.61 21.13
C ASN A 270 -3.52 0.15 20.31
N ARG A 271 -3.17 0.60 19.10
CA ARG A 271 -4.14 1.19 18.14
C ARG A 271 -5.21 0.19 17.72
N LEU A 272 -4.83 -1.05 17.45
CA LEU A 272 -5.76 -2.12 17.08
C LEU A 272 -6.73 -2.45 18.22
N PHE A 273 -6.24 -2.52 19.47
CA PHE A 273 -7.09 -2.72 20.64
C PHE A 273 -8.12 -1.60 20.77
N LEU A 274 -7.67 -0.34 20.66
CA LEU A 274 -8.55 0.83 20.70
C LEU A 274 -9.61 0.79 19.59
N ALA A 275 -9.20 0.51 18.35
CA ALA A 275 -10.07 0.48 17.18
C ALA A 275 -11.19 -0.58 17.30
N ASN A 276 -10.95 -1.68 18.03
CA ASN A 276 -11.89 -2.78 18.22
C ASN A 276 -12.66 -2.73 19.55
N THR A 277 -12.34 -1.80 20.45
CA THR A 277 -13.06 -1.70 21.73
C THR A 277 -14.42 -1.05 21.51
N GLU A 278 -15.47 -1.79 21.89
CA GLU A 278 -16.86 -1.64 21.45
C GLU A 278 -17.55 -0.28 21.70
N PHE A 279 -16.99 0.64 22.49
CA PHE A 279 -17.50 2.03 22.58
C PHE A 279 -16.42 3.08 22.88
N LEU A 280 -15.19 2.64 23.20
CA LEU A 280 -14.17 3.51 23.78
C LEU A 280 -13.77 4.63 22.82
N GLY A 281 -13.63 4.31 21.53
CA GLY A 281 -13.32 5.29 20.50
C GLY A 281 -14.37 6.41 20.40
N VAL A 282 -15.65 6.06 20.45
CA VAL A 282 -16.76 7.02 20.41
C VAL A 282 -16.75 7.90 21.65
N MET A 283 -16.57 7.32 22.84
CA MET A 283 -16.47 8.09 24.09
C MET A 283 -15.31 9.09 24.05
N LEU A 284 -14.14 8.66 23.56
CA LEU A 284 -12.96 9.52 23.46
C LEU A 284 -13.22 10.71 22.53
N ILE A 285 -13.73 10.47 21.33
CA ILE A 285 -14.00 11.55 20.35
C ILE A 285 -15.10 12.49 20.87
N THR A 286 -16.20 11.95 21.37
CA THR A 286 -17.32 12.77 21.85
C THR A 286 -16.95 13.60 23.08
N SER A 287 -16.16 13.05 24.01
CA SER A 287 -15.63 13.81 25.15
C SER A 287 -14.61 14.89 24.75
N TYR A 288 -13.92 14.69 23.63
CA TYR A 288 -12.98 15.68 23.10
C TYR A 288 -13.70 16.85 22.42
N ILE A 289 -14.85 16.57 21.81
CA ILE A 289 -15.68 17.54 21.09
C ILE A 289 -16.50 18.39 22.06
N MET A 290 -17.04 17.79 23.12
CA MET A 290 -17.99 18.45 24.01
C MET A 290 -17.33 18.97 25.28
N ASP A 291 -17.65 20.21 25.65
CA ASP A 291 -17.43 20.68 27.01
C ASP A 291 -18.42 19.99 27.96
N PRO A 292 -17.95 19.31 29.03
CA PRO A 292 -18.83 18.50 29.86
C PRO A 292 -19.83 19.31 30.68
N LYS A 293 -19.50 20.56 31.04
CA LYS A 293 -20.42 21.44 31.77
C LYS A 293 -21.53 21.92 30.85
N ILE A 294 -21.15 22.49 29.70
CA ILE A 294 -22.11 23.03 28.73
C ILE A 294 -22.99 21.90 28.15
N ALA A 295 -22.45 20.70 27.94
CA ALA A 295 -23.24 19.56 27.50
C ALA A 295 -24.37 19.23 28.49
N ILE A 296 -24.06 19.18 29.79
CA ILE A 296 -25.03 18.87 30.84
C ILE A 296 -26.06 20.00 31.00
N GLU A 297 -25.65 21.26 30.91
CA GLU A 297 -26.55 22.42 30.91
C GLU A 297 -27.58 22.37 29.77
N ASN A 298 -27.23 21.67 28.68
CA ASN A 298 -28.09 21.48 27.50
C ASN A 298 -28.79 20.11 27.45
N ASP A 299 -28.89 19.37 28.57
CA ASP A 299 -29.49 18.03 28.65
C ASP A 299 -28.82 16.98 27.72
N HIS A 300 -27.52 17.13 27.44
CA HIS A 300 -26.72 16.15 26.69
C HIS A 300 -25.73 15.42 27.59
N ALA A 301 -25.48 14.14 27.27
CA ALA A 301 -24.36 13.42 27.85
C ALA A 301 -23.04 14.02 27.34
N PRO A 302 -22.03 14.26 28.21
CA PRO A 302 -20.71 14.76 27.80
C PRO A 302 -19.93 13.87 26.83
N PHE A 303 -20.34 12.61 26.70
CA PHE A 303 -19.82 11.66 25.73
C PHE A 303 -20.86 10.56 25.51
N ASN A 304 -20.72 9.80 24.42
CA ASN A 304 -21.67 8.76 24.04
C ASN A 304 -20.98 7.41 23.85
N LYS A 305 -21.73 6.32 24.11
CA LYS A 305 -21.30 4.97 23.75
C LYS A 305 -21.41 4.75 22.24
N VAL A 306 -22.55 5.17 21.68
CA VAL A 306 -22.88 5.01 20.26
C VAL A 306 -23.15 6.37 19.67
N LEU A 307 -22.64 6.61 18.48
CA LEU A 307 -22.95 7.78 17.67
C LEU A 307 -23.21 7.32 16.24
N GLU A 308 -24.47 7.28 15.85
CA GLU A 308 -24.85 6.92 14.48
C GLU A 308 -24.62 8.11 13.55
N LEU A 309 -23.79 7.92 12.52
CA LEU A 309 -23.57 8.88 11.45
C LEU A 309 -24.31 8.40 10.19
N ASP A 310 -25.53 8.89 9.94
CA ASP A 310 -26.20 8.68 8.65
C ASP A 310 -25.60 9.64 7.60
N VAL A 311 -24.45 9.25 7.06
CA VAL A 311 -23.74 10.03 6.04
C VAL A 311 -24.44 9.85 4.70
N ARG A 312 -25.32 10.79 4.36
CA ARG A 312 -25.98 10.85 3.05
C ARG A 312 -25.34 11.94 2.20
N GLY A 313 -24.72 11.52 1.10
CA GLY A 313 -24.17 12.43 0.11
C GLY A 313 -23.71 11.67 -1.12
N ARG A 314 -24.06 12.15 -2.30
CA ARG A 314 -23.32 11.81 -3.52
C ARG A 314 -22.11 12.76 -3.56
N PRO A 315 -20.88 12.32 -3.26
CA PRO A 315 -19.72 13.15 -3.56
C PRO A 315 -19.73 13.43 -5.06
N THR A 316 -19.97 14.68 -5.46
CA THR A 316 -19.91 15.13 -6.86
C THR A 316 -18.49 15.04 -7.42
N SER A 317 -17.49 14.90 -6.53
CA SER A 317 -16.11 14.48 -6.77
C SER A 317 -15.61 13.71 -5.53
N TYR A 318 -14.82 12.64 -5.68
CA TYR A 318 -14.22 11.88 -4.55
C TYR A 318 -13.03 12.58 -3.86
N ASP A 319 -12.86 13.86 -4.16
CA ASP A 319 -12.05 14.80 -3.39
C ASP A 319 -12.86 15.15 -2.13
N MET A 320 -12.31 15.00 -0.93
CA MET A 320 -12.97 15.22 0.39
C MET A 320 -13.48 16.66 0.64
N LYS A 321 -13.70 17.45 -0.41
CA LYS A 321 -14.04 18.87 -0.36
C LYS A 321 -15.41 19.10 0.27
N ASN A 322 -16.40 18.27 -0.06
CA ASN A 322 -17.78 18.42 0.41
C ASN A 322 -18.34 17.08 0.92
N VAL A 323 -18.68 16.99 2.20
CA VAL A 323 -19.35 15.82 2.79
C VAL A 323 -20.65 16.26 3.46
N SER A 324 -21.76 15.57 3.19
CA SER A 324 -23.06 15.88 3.78
C SER A 324 -23.51 14.78 4.74
N ILE A 325 -24.14 15.16 5.85
CA ILE A 325 -24.80 14.28 6.82
C ILE A 325 -26.25 14.73 6.92
N GLU A 326 -27.18 13.78 6.87
CA GLU A 326 -28.60 14.05 7.07
C GLU A 326 -29.05 13.46 8.42
N ILE A 327 -29.86 14.20 9.17
CA ILE A 327 -30.65 13.64 10.27
C ILE A 327 -32.11 13.63 9.83
N GLY A 328 -32.80 12.51 10.10
CA GLY A 328 -34.21 12.33 9.81
C GLY A 328 -35.12 13.40 10.44
N GLU A 329 -36.41 13.30 10.15
CA GLU A 329 -37.41 14.28 10.57
C GLU A 329 -37.52 14.43 12.10
N ILE A 330 -37.52 15.68 12.58
CA ILE A 330 -37.70 16.02 13.99
C ILE A 330 -39.01 16.79 14.19
N LYS A 331 -39.78 16.41 15.21
CA LYS A 331 -41.01 17.11 15.60
C LYS A 331 -40.69 18.55 16.04
N LEU A 332 -41.46 19.51 15.52
CA LEU A 332 -41.24 20.92 15.80
C LEU A 332 -41.76 21.33 17.20
N THR A 333 -40.88 21.25 18.19
CA THR A 333 -40.98 22.02 19.44
C THR A 333 -39.63 22.69 19.67
N THR A 334 -39.58 23.85 20.34
CA THR A 334 -38.30 24.55 20.58
C THR A 334 -37.28 23.63 21.28
N LYS A 335 -37.74 22.81 22.24
CA LYS A 335 -36.91 21.83 22.94
C LYS A 335 -36.39 20.73 22.01
N ASN A 336 -37.25 20.16 21.16
CA ASN A 336 -36.86 19.10 20.24
C ASN A 336 -35.95 19.61 19.11
N LEU A 337 -36.21 20.82 18.62
CA LEU A 337 -35.40 21.48 17.59
C LEU A 337 -34.01 21.79 18.12
N HIS A 338 -33.91 22.36 19.33
CA HIS A 338 -32.63 22.60 20.01
C HIS A 338 -31.84 21.29 20.19
N HIS A 339 -32.48 20.27 20.76
CA HIS A 339 -31.84 18.98 20.97
C HIS A 339 -31.39 18.34 19.65
N GLY A 340 -32.25 18.39 18.62
CA GLY A 340 -31.96 17.88 17.29
C GLY A 340 -30.82 18.59 16.58
N TYR A 341 -30.78 19.91 16.68
CA TYR A 341 -29.70 20.74 16.13
C TYR A 341 -28.36 20.40 16.80
N ARG A 342 -28.32 20.35 18.14
CA ARG A 342 -27.10 19.96 18.88
C ARG A 342 -26.64 18.54 18.57
N GLN A 343 -27.58 17.61 18.46
CA GLN A 343 -27.32 16.24 18.00
C GLN A 343 -26.68 16.20 16.60
N LEU A 344 -27.11 17.07 15.68
CA LEU A 344 -26.51 17.22 14.36
C LEU A 344 -25.09 17.78 14.44
N LEU A 345 -24.87 18.84 15.20
CA LEU A 345 -23.55 19.42 15.40
C LEU A 345 -22.54 18.42 15.94
N ILE A 346 -22.91 17.62 16.96
CA ILE A 346 -22.02 16.59 17.54
C ILE A 346 -21.60 15.58 16.47
N ARG A 347 -22.52 15.18 15.58
CA ARG A 347 -22.23 14.28 14.46
C ARG A 347 -21.32 14.92 13.42
N LEU A 348 -21.59 16.16 13.03
CA LEU A 348 -20.73 16.91 12.09
C LEU A 348 -19.33 17.09 12.67
N ALA A 349 -19.20 17.48 13.94
CA ALA A 349 -17.92 17.65 14.61
C ALA A 349 -17.13 16.32 14.66
N SER A 350 -17.81 15.21 15.00
CA SER A 350 -17.20 13.89 15.02
C SER A 350 -16.68 13.49 13.64
N LEU A 351 -17.48 13.73 12.60
CA LEU A 351 -17.07 13.50 11.22
C LEU A 351 -15.89 14.39 10.81
N GLY A 352 -15.89 15.65 11.22
CA GLY A 352 -14.78 16.56 10.98
C GLY A 352 -13.46 16.02 11.54
N PHE A 353 -13.46 15.51 12.77
CA PHE A 353 -12.26 14.91 13.37
C PHE A 353 -11.85 13.60 12.71
N VAL A 354 -12.79 12.81 12.20
CA VAL A 354 -12.48 11.64 11.35
C VAL A 354 -11.75 12.09 10.09
N ILE A 355 -12.25 13.13 9.41
CA ILE A 355 -11.65 13.69 8.20
C ILE A 355 -10.27 14.30 8.49
N GLU A 356 -10.11 15.01 9.61
CA GLU A 356 -8.81 15.52 10.08
C GLU A 356 -7.81 14.38 10.27
N ALA A 357 -8.23 13.28 10.90
CA ALA A 357 -7.38 12.12 11.15
C ALA A 357 -6.89 11.46 9.85
N LEU A 358 -7.73 11.39 8.81
CA LEU A 358 -7.35 10.84 7.51
C LEU A 358 -6.32 11.71 6.78
N ASN A 359 -6.41 13.02 6.99
CA ASN A 359 -5.46 13.99 6.45
C ASN A 359 -4.28 14.27 7.41
N SER A 360 -4.10 13.45 8.45
CA SER A 360 -2.98 13.57 9.38
C SER A 360 -1.85 12.58 9.02
N LYS A 361 -0.62 13.09 8.96
CA LYS A 361 0.62 12.31 8.89
C LYS A 361 1.56 12.75 10.02
N ASP A 362 1.92 11.80 10.89
CA ASP A 362 2.84 12.02 12.01
C ASP A 362 2.50 13.23 12.89
N GLY A 363 1.20 13.45 13.10
CA GLY A 363 0.68 14.57 13.89
C GLY A 363 0.64 15.92 13.19
N LYS A 364 1.15 16.01 11.95
CA LYS A 364 0.93 17.15 11.07
C LYS A 364 -0.31 16.91 10.22
N VAL A 365 -1.16 17.92 10.17
CA VAL A 365 -2.39 17.91 9.39
C VAL A 365 -2.09 18.54 8.03
N ASP A 366 -2.22 17.75 6.96
CA ASP A 366 -2.06 18.22 5.58
C ASP A 366 -3.12 19.30 5.24
N ASP A 367 -2.88 20.08 4.19
CA ASP A 367 -3.85 21.11 3.78
C ASP A 367 -5.09 20.50 3.13
N TYR A 368 -6.09 20.21 3.97
CA TYR A 368 -7.43 19.84 3.55
C TYR A 368 -8.40 20.96 3.89
N ARG A 369 -9.43 21.12 3.04
CA ARG A 369 -10.62 21.91 3.35
C ARG A 369 -11.82 21.00 3.19
N CYS A 370 -12.62 20.91 4.25
CA CYS A 370 -13.84 20.13 4.26
C CYS A 370 -15.02 21.06 4.58
N GLU A 371 -16.05 21.01 3.73
CA GLU A 371 -17.35 21.61 4.01
C GLU A 371 -18.33 20.50 4.40
N LEU A 372 -18.80 20.58 5.65
CA LEU A 372 -19.76 19.67 6.24
C LEU A 372 -21.15 20.26 6.23
N VAL A 373 -22.08 19.61 5.53
CA VAL A 373 -23.48 20.07 5.47
C VAL A 373 -24.35 19.14 6.28
N GLY A 374 -24.95 19.66 7.35
CA GLY A 374 -25.99 18.98 8.11
C GLY A 374 -27.37 19.34 7.57
N ILE A 375 -28.24 18.35 7.34
CA ILE A 375 -29.65 18.61 6.98
C ILE A 375 -30.55 18.19 8.13
N LEU A 376 -31.39 19.12 8.59
CA LEU A 376 -32.38 18.93 9.63
C LEU A 376 -33.79 19.07 9.05
N TYR A 377 -34.51 17.96 8.94
CA TYR A 377 -35.88 17.99 8.42
C TYR A 377 -36.89 18.38 9.51
N VAL A 378 -37.75 19.34 9.20
CA VAL A 378 -38.78 19.86 10.11
C VAL A 378 -40.14 19.99 9.43
N PRO A 379 -41.26 19.98 10.17
CA PRO A 379 -42.57 20.37 9.65
C PRO A 379 -42.55 21.75 8.97
N LYS A 380 -43.39 21.96 7.95
CA LYS A 380 -43.46 23.21 7.19
C LYS A 380 -43.81 24.38 8.11
N VAL A 381 -42.91 25.37 8.19
CA VAL A 381 -43.10 26.59 9.00
C VAL A 381 -42.57 27.84 8.30
N PRO A 382 -43.06 29.05 8.65
CA PRO A 382 -42.74 30.28 7.91
C PRO A 382 -41.29 30.74 8.06
N SER A 383 -40.68 30.54 9.22
CA SER A 383 -39.29 30.92 9.51
C SER A 383 -38.80 30.27 10.80
N ILE A 384 -37.56 29.78 10.81
CA ILE A 384 -36.87 29.29 12.00
C ILE A 384 -35.62 30.15 12.19
N VAL A 385 -35.48 30.75 13.37
CA VAL A 385 -34.27 31.46 13.77
C VAL A 385 -33.52 30.57 14.74
N ILE A 386 -32.26 30.27 14.42
CA ILE A 386 -31.38 29.47 15.26
C ILE A 386 -30.44 30.41 16.02
N PRO A 387 -30.47 30.42 17.36
CA PRO A 387 -29.53 31.17 18.17
C PRO A 387 -28.10 30.61 18.05
N ASN A 388 -27.09 31.48 18.01
CA ASN A 388 -25.68 31.05 17.89
C ASN A 388 -25.22 30.25 19.11
N GLU A 389 -25.82 30.49 20.28
CA GLU A 389 -25.48 29.83 21.55
C GLU A 389 -25.78 28.32 21.49
N TRP A 390 -26.57 27.86 20.53
CA TRP A 390 -26.84 26.44 20.32
C TRP A 390 -25.58 25.66 19.88
N GLU A 391 -24.54 26.35 19.40
CA GLU A 391 -23.23 25.76 19.06
C GLU A 391 -22.26 25.73 20.25
N ASP A 392 -22.57 26.44 21.34
CA ASP A 392 -21.66 26.58 22.47
C ASP A 392 -21.25 25.23 23.06
N GLY A 393 -19.95 25.14 23.39
CA GLY A 393 -19.33 23.97 23.97
C GLY A 393 -19.11 22.82 22.98
N ILE A 394 -19.31 23.01 21.68
CA ILE A 394 -19.01 22.01 20.65
C ILE A 394 -17.79 22.44 19.84
N LYS A 395 -16.73 21.64 19.89
CA LYS A 395 -15.48 21.87 19.19
C LYS A 395 -15.52 21.28 17.78
N PHE A 396 -15.10 22.06 16.79
CA PHE A 396 -14.83 21.60 15.42
C PHE A 396 -13.34 21.65 15.09
N PRO A 397 -12.85 20.85 14.12
CA PRO A 397 -11.51 21.00 13.56
C PRO A 397 -11.35 22.34 12.84
N GLU A 398 -10.17 22.96 12.95
CA GLU A 398 -9.91 24.31 12.41
C GLU A 398 -10.16 24.45 10.90
N ARG A 399 -9.92 23.39 10.13
CA ARG A 399 -10.07 23.39 8.67
C ARG A 399 -11.40 22.83 8.16
N THR A 400 -12.34 22.62 9.09
CA THR A 400 -13.68 22.14 8.78
C THR A 400 -14.66 23.31 8.87
N LYS A 401 -15.28 23.64 7.74
CA LYS A 401 -16.46 24.51 7.73
C LYS A 401 -17.69 23.63 7.90
N HIS A 402 -18.67 24.10 8.64
CA HIS A 402 -19.94 23.41 8.75
C HIS A 402 -21.11 24.36 8.46
N THR A 403 -22.21 23.79 7.99
CA THR A 403 -23.45 24.52 7.73
C THR A 403 -24.62 23.60 8.02
N ILE A 404 -25.61 24.10 8.75
CA ILE A 404 -26.86 23.37 8.98
C ILE A 404 -27.97 23.96 8.12
N ARG A 405 -28.61 23.12 7.32
CA ARG A 405 -29.77 23.44 6.50
C ARG A 405 -31.00 22.89 7.19
N ILE A 406 -31.98 23.77 7.45
CA ILE A 406 -33.27 23.37 7.98
C ILE A 406 -34.24 23.28 6.80
N VAL A 407 -34.77 22.09 6.54
CA VAL A 407 -35.56 21.79 5.35
C VAL A 407 -36.96 21.37 5.77
N ALA A 408 -37.99 22.00 5.20
CA ALA A 408 -39.36 21.56 5.42
C ALA A 408 -39.59 20.21 4.73
N VAL A 409 -40.27 19.28 5.40
CA VAL A 409 -40.53 17.92 4.86
C VAL A 409 -41.26 17.94 3.50
N GLY A 410 -42.09 18.96 3.25
CA GLY A 410 -42.78 19.15 1.96
C GLY A 410 -41.89 19.64 0.81
N ASP A 411 -40.64 20.02 1.11
CA ASP A 411 -39.65 20.51 0.16
C ASP A 411 -38.48 19.49 0.01
N LYS A 412 -38.70 18.22 0.39
CA LYS A 412 -37.76 17.14 0.09
C LYS A 412 -37.58 17.02 -1.43
N PRO A 413 -36.35 17.04 -1.96
CA PRO A 413 -36.09 16.83 -3.38
C PRO A 413 -36.46 15.43 -3.85
#